data_AF-A0A2M7GYN1-F1
#
_entry.id   AF-A0A2M7GYN1-F1
#
_cell.length_a   1.000
_cell.length_b   1.000
_cell.length_c   1.000
_cell.angle_alpha   90.00
_cell.angle_beta   90.00
_cell.angle_gamma   90.00
#
_symmetry.space_group_name_H-M   'P 1'
#
loop_
_entity.id
_entity.type
_entity.pdbx_description
1 polymer ?
#
loop_
_entity_poly.entity_id
_entity_poly.type
_entity_poly.pdbx_seq_one_letter_code
_entity_poly.pdbx_strand_id
1 'polypeptide(L)' 'IPERAKYIRSIIAELERLHSHLLWMGLAGHFLGYDTVWMWSWKYREPVLDIMEAVTGNRQNYAMMKPGGVRRD' A
#
# COMPACT_ATOMS: atom_id res chain seq x y z
N ILE A 1 -23.02 0.51 5.17
CA ILE A 1 -21.78 -0.19 4.77
C ILE A 1 -21.85 -1.60 5.36
N PRO A 2 -21.87 -2.66 4.54
CA PRO A 2 -21.83 -4.04 5.02
C PRO A 2 -20.62 -4.30 5.92
N GLU A 3 -20.69 -5.23 6.88
CA GLU A 3 -19.56 -5.54 7.78
C GLU A 3 -18.31 -5.96 7.03
N ARG A 4 -18.44 -6.84 6.01
CA ARG A 4 -17.33 -7.26 5.15
C ARG A 4 -16.61 -6.07 4.50
N ALA A 5 -17.37 -5.08 4.03
CA ALA A 5 -16.80 -3.87 3.45
C ALA A 5 -15.99 -3.05 4.47
N LYS A 6 -16.36 -3.04 5.76
CA LYS A 6 -15.55 -2.36 6.79
C LYS A 6 -14.18 -3.03 6.95
N TYR A 7 -14.14 -4.36 6.99
CA TYR A 7 -12.89 -5.13 7.09
C TYR A 7 -11.98 -4.96 5.88
N ILE A 8 -12.55 -5.00 4.68
CA ILE A 8 -11.76 -4.79 3.45
C ILE A 8 -11.15 -3.39 3.45
N ARG A 9 -11.93 -2.37 3.83
CA ARG A 9 -11.43 -0.99 3.94
C ARG A 9 -10.30 -0.85 4.97
N SER A 10 -10.42 -1.48 6.15
CA SER A 10 -9.35 -1.43 7.14
C SER A 10 -8.07 -2.12 6.64
N ILE A 11 -8.19 -3.29 5.99
CA ILE A 11 -7.03 -4.00 5.46
C ILE A 11 -6.32 -3.16 4.39
N ILE A 12 -7.06 -2.59 3.45
CA ILE A 12 -6.48 -1.73 2.41
C ILE A 12 -5.81 -0.50 3.01
N ALA A 13 -6.45 0.15 3.99
CA ALA A 13 -5.88 1.32 4.65
C ALA A 13 -4.58 1.00 5.42
N GLU A 14 -4.48 -0.18 6.04
CA GLU A 14 -3.24 -0.61 6.71
C GLU A 14 -2.13 -0.97 5.71
N LEU A 15 -2.48 -1.58 4.58
CA LEU A 15 -1.51 -1.83 3.50
C LEU A 15 -0.99 -0.52 2.90
N GLU A 16 -1.86 0.49 2.69
CA GLU A 16 -1.44 1.84 2.29
C GLU A 16 -0.53 2.50 3.34
N ARG A 17 -0.82 2.31 4.63
CA ARG A 17 0.01 2.82 5.72
C ARG A 17 1.41 2.22 5.64
N LEU A 18 1.54 0.90 5.58
CA LEU A 18 2.84 0.21 5.47
C LEU A 18 3.61 0.67 4.23
N HIS A 19 2.91 0.77 3.10
CA HIS A 19 3.44 1.25 1.84
C HIS A 19 4.02 2.67 1.93
N SER A 20 3.32 3.58 2.61
CA SER A 20 3.76 4.96 2.85
C SER A 20 4.98 5.03 3.78
N HIS A 21 4.99 4.23 4.86
CA HIS A 21 6.10 4.23 5.82
C HIS A 21 7.38 3.63 5.22
N LEU A 22 7.28 2.58 4.40
CA LEU A 22 8.42 2.01 3.68
C LEU A 22 9.00 3.00 2.66
N LEU A 23 8.16 3.77 1.98
CA LEU A 23 8.60 4.84 1.08
C LEU A 23 9.43 5.88 1.85
N TRP A 24 8.92 6.34 2.99
CA TRP A 24 9.62 7.31 3.84
C TRP A 24 10.91 6.76 4.43
N MET A 25 10.93 5.50 4.88
CA MET A 25 12.12 4.83 5.39
C MET A 25 13.22 4.77 4.33
N GLY A 26 12.88 4.36 3.10
CA GLY A 26 13.82 4.33 2.00
C GLY A 26 14.36 5.73 1.72
N LEU A 27 13.47 6.72 1.60
CA LEU A 27 13.83 8.11 1.31
C LEU A 27 14.78 8.70 2.38
N ALA A 28 14.50 8.43 3.65
CA ALA A 28 15.39 8.80 4.75
C ALA A 28 16.78 8.15 4.62
N GLY A 29 16.82 6.87 4.26
CA GLY A 29 18.08 6.16 3.97
C GLY A 29 18.87 6.79 2.83
N HIS A 30 18.19 7.14 1.73
CA HIS A 30 18.82 7.79 0.56
C HIS A 30 19.39 9.17 0.91
N PHE A 31 18.65 10.02 1.65
CA PHE A 31 19.16 11.33 2.06
C PHE A 31 20.36 11.26 3.01
N LEU A 32 20.50 10.18 3.77
CA LEU A 32 21.67 9.91 4.60
C LEU A 32 22.84 9.30 3.81
N GLY A 33 22.68 9.03 2.52
CA GLY A 33 23.69 8.42 1.64
C GLY A 33 23.71 6.89 1.66
N TYR A 34 22.72 6.23 2.27
CA TYR A 34 22.61 4.77 2.35
C TYR A 34 21.67 4.21 1.27
N ASP A 35 22.17 4.11 0.04
CA ASP A 35 21.41 3.59 -1.11
C ASP A 35 21.00 2.11 -0.96
N THR A 36 21.71 1.33 -0.16
CA THR A 36 21.33 -0.07 0.12
C THR A 36 20.00 -0.14 0.87
N VAL A 37 19.77 0.76 1.83
CA VAL A 37 18.52 0.84 2.60
C VAL A 37 17.36 1.30 1.70
N TRP A 38 17.64 2.22 0.78
CA TRP A 38 16.70 2.62 -0.27
C TRP A 38 16.26 1.41 -1.12
N MET A 39 17.22 0.66 -1.66
CA MET A 39 16.93 -0.51 -2.49
C MET A 39 16.18 -1.61 -1.73
N TRP A 40 16.53 -1.86 -0.47
CA TRP A 40 15.81 -2.82 0.37
C TRP A 40 14.38 -2.38 0.67
N SER A 41 14.17 -1.10 0.99
CA SER A 41 12.83 -0.55 1.24
C SER A 41 11.93 -0.71 0.01
N TRP A 42 12.47 -0.51 -1.19
CA TRP A 42 11.75 -0.77 -2.45
C TRP A 42 11.45 -2.25 -2.65
N LYS A 43 12.43 -3.13 -2.43
CA LYS A 43 12.23 -4.59 -2.52
C LYS A 43 11.11 -5.08 -1.61
N TYR A 44 11.04 -4.59 -0.38
CA TYR A 44 9.99 -4.98 0.58
C TYR A 44 8.63 -4.33 0.29
N ARG A 45 8.61 -3.24 -0.49
CA ARG A 45 7.38 -2.58 -0.96
C ARG A 45 6.73 -3.32 -2.14
N GLU A 46 7.49 -4.06 -2.94
CA GLU A 46 6.97 -4.80 -4.11
C GLU A 46 5.87 -5.82 -3.77
N PRO A 47 6.00 -6.71 -2.76
CA PRO A 47 4.92 -7.64 -2.42
C PRO A 47 3.62 -6.93 -2.02
N VAL A 48 3.70 -5.77 -1.35
CA VAL A 48 2.53 -4.97 -0.98
C VAL A 48 1.86 -4.41 -2.24
N LEU A 49 2.65 -3.95 -3.21
CA LEU A 49 2.17 -3.47 -4.49
C LEU A 49 1.49 -4.56 -5.31
N ASP A 50 2.04 -5.77 -5.33
CA ASP A 50 1.47 -6.91 -6.05
C ASP A 50 0.13 -7.34 -5.45
N ILE A 51 0.00 -7.31 -4.11
CA ILE A 51 -1.28 -7.56 -3.43
C ILE A 51 -2.30 -6.48 -3.79
N MET A 52 -1.89 -5.21 -3.77
CA MET A 52 -2.79 -4.12 -4.13
C MET A 52 -3.24 -4.19 -5.59
N GLU A 53 -2.35 -4.59 -6.49
CA GLU A 53 -2.65 -4.82 -7.90
C GLU A 53 -3.63 -5.97 -8.08
N ALA A 54 -3.43 -7.09 -7.39
CA ALA A 54 -4.33 -8.23 -7.44
C ALA A 54 -5.76 -7.87 -6.99
N VAL A 55 -5.89 -7.01 -5.98
CA VAL A 55 -7.20 -6.60 -5.44
C VAL A 55 -7.87 -5.52 -6.29
N THR A 56 -7.12 -4.54 -6.78
CA THR A 56 -7.68 -3.29 -7.32
C THR A 56 -7.50 -3.16 -8.83
N GLY A 57 -6.58 -3.92 -9.41
CA GLY A 57 -6.13 -3.82 -10.80
C GLY A 57 -5.10 -2.71 -11.04
N ASN A 58 -4.64 -2.00 -10.01
CA ASN A 58 -3.63 -0.96 -10.12
C ASN A 58 -2.68 -0.99 -8.91
N ARG A 59 -1.41 -0.66 -9.13
CA ARG A 59 -0.37 -0.64 -8.10
C ARG A 59 -0.42 0.58 -7.19
N GLN A 60 -0.99 1.70 -7.61
CA GLN A 60 -0.96 2.96 -6.83
C GLN A 60 -2.34 3.61 -6.71
N ASN A 61 -3.13 3.56 -7.77
CA ASN A 61 -4.43 4.21 -7.83
C ASN A 61 -5.56 3.19 -7.70
N TYR A 62 -5.93 2.86 -6.47
CA TYR A 62 -6.78 1.72 -6.15
C TYR A 62 -8.28 1.93 -6.42
N ALA A 63 -8.77 3.18 -6.32
CA ALA A 63 -10.19 3.54 -6.48
C ALA A 63 -11.18 2.61 -5.73
N MET A 64 -10.75 2.01 -4.61
CA MET A 64 -11.43 0.92 -3.93
C MET A 64 -12.40 1.41 -2.84
N MET A 65 -12.08 2.56 -2.24
CA MET A 65 -12.91 3.28 -1.29
C MET A 65 -13.98 4.09 -2.05
N LYS A 66 -15.25 3.66 -2.00
CA LYS A 66 -16.38 4.38 -2.62
C LYS A 66 -17.47 4.68 -1.60
N PRO A 67 -18.21 5.80 -1.71
CA PRO A 67 -19.40 6.05 -0.89
C PRO A 67 -20.35 4.85 -0.98
N GLY A 68 -20.81 4.33 0.16
CA GLY A 68 -21.65 3.13 0.24
C GLY A 68 -20.92 1.81 0.56
N GLY A 69 -19.62 1.67 0.25
CA GLY A 69 -18.88 0.42 0.53
C GLY A 69 -17.52 0.31 -0.16
N VAL A 70 -17.25 -0.83 -0.77
CA VAL A 70 -16.04 -1.09 -1.56
C VAL A 70 -16.42 -1.28 -3.03
N ARG A 71 -15.53 -0.91 -3.95
CA ARG A 71 -15.78 -1.02 -5.40
C ARG A 71 -15.85 -2.46 -5.88
N ARG A 72 -14.95 -3.30 -5.35
CA ARG A 72 -14.86 -4.73 -5.62
C ARG A 72 -14.79 -5.46 -4.28
N ASP A 73 -15.22 -6.71 -4.26
CA ASP A 73 -15.30 -7.57 -3.08
C ASP A 73 -14.70 -8.94 -3.39
#